data_AF-A0A919A6J2-F1
#
_entry.id   AF-A0A919A6J2-F1
#
_cell.length_a   1.000
_cell.length_b   1.000
_cell.length_c   1.000
_cell.angle_alpha   90.00
_cell.angle_beta   90.00
_cell.angle_gamma   90.00
#
_symmetry.space_group_name_H-M   'P 1'
#
loop_
_entity.id
_entity.type
_entity.pdbx_description
1 polymer ?
#
loop_
_entity_poly.entity_id
_entity_poly.type
_entity_poly.pdbx_seq_one_letter_code
_entity_poly.pdbx_strand_id
1 'polypeptide(L)'
;MNWASQISAARKSGKIPHTQELRGRQTHRGYEIKLVDTPAWRLVELPPITVPTRLTQPHTVVAALQEQPHRMELTRSVCSRALRIIQALVTATESKGHTAALGPTPGAPPPRHRRQAAPQFTITAQDESIGFLVLQEQDHRKHVPTEKELADVKKHTWMRIPRFDYTPANRLRLILRGGTTHRGSECADIPNRPLEDQLAEVVQEVDLRGEAAEVDRHADQKAQEAAQRHSGTAALGKCQT
;
A
#
# COMPACT_ATOMS: atom_id res chain seq x y z
N MET A 1 -12.81 -18.51 -19.52
CA MET A 1 -13.62 -17.33 -19.13
C MET A 1 -12.88 -16.59 -18.01
N ASN A 2 -12.66 -15.28 -18.13
CA ASN A 2 -11.94 -14.49 -17.11
C ASN A 2 -12.93 -13.87 -16.11
N TRP A 3 -13.23 -14.60 -15.04
CA TRP A 3 -14.20 -14.21 -14.01
C TRP A 3 -13.83 -12.91 -13.28
N ALA A 4 -12.53 -12.65 -13.07
CA ALA A 4 -12.07 -11.42 -12.43
C ALA A 4 -12.40 -10.18 -13.27
N SER A 5 -12.19 -10.25 -14.59
CA SER A 5 -12.59 -9.17 -15.51
C SER A 5 -14.11 -8.94 -15.53
N GLN A 6 -14.91 -10.02 -15.46
CA GLN A 6 -16.37 -9.89 -15.43
C GLN A 6 -16.88 -9.25 -14.13
N ILE A 7 -16.31 -9.59 -12.98
CA ILE A 7 -16.63 -8.93 -11.70
C ILE A 7 -16.24 -7.45 -11.75
N SER A 8 -15.06 -7.12 -12.29
CA SER A 8 -14.63 -5.73 -12.45
C SER A 8 -15.59 -4.95 -13.35
N ALA A 9 -16.04 -5.55 -14.45
CA ALA A 9 -17.05 -4.95 -15.33
C ALA A 9 -18.41 -4.78 -14.62
N ALA A 10 -18.87 -5.78 -13.86
CA ALA A 10 -20.10 -5.72 -13.10
C ALA A 10 -20.07 -4.61 -12.02
N ARG A 11 -18.95 -4.47 -11.30
CA ARG A 11 -18.74 -3.38 -10.33
C ARG A 11 -18.81 -1.99 -10.97
N LYS A 12 -18.31 -1.86 -12.20
CA LYS A 12 -18.36 -0.59 -12.96
C LYS A 12 -19.74 -0.30 -13.58
N SER A 13 -20.62 -1.30 -13.67
CA SER A 13 -21.91 -1.16 -14.36
C SER A 13 -22.97 -0.40 -13.59
N GLY A 14 -22.72 -0.06 -12.32
CA GLY A 14 -23.69 0.63 -11.45
C GLY A 14 -24.88 -0.20 -10.99
N LYS A 15 -24.93 -1.50 -11.34
CA LYS A 15 -26.04 -2.41 -11.01
C LYS A 15 -25.96 -3.05 -9.61
N ILE A 16 -24.89 -2.77 -8.88
CA ILE A 16 -24.70 -3.26 -7.51
C ILE A 16 -25.21 -2.15 -6.57
N PRO A 17 -26.16 -2.44 -5.66
CA PRO A 17 -26.58 -1.48 -4.64
C PRO A 17 -25.36 -0.95 -3.88
N HIS A 18 -25.35 0.35 -3.54
CA HIS A 18 -24.20 0.97 -2.84
C HIS A 18 -23.92 0.33 -1.46
N THR A 19 -24.93 -0.31 -0.87
CA THR A 19 -24.82 -1.04 0.41
C THR A 19 -24.25 -2.45 0.24
N GLN A 20 -23.93 -2.90 -0.97
CA GLN A 20 -23.47 -4.26 -1.24
C GLN A 20 -22.23 -4.28 -2.13
N GLU A 21 -21.43 -5.35 -2.05
CA GLU A 21 -20.28 -5.60 -2.90
C GLU A 21 -20.28 -7.03 -3.45
N LEU A 22 -19.86 -7.18 -4.71
CA LEU A 22 -19.60 -8.50 -5.29
C LEU A 22 -18.22 -9.01 -4.85
N ARG A 23 -18.16 -10.14 -4.15
CA ARG A 23 -16.93 -10.87 -3.84
C ARG A 23 -16.82 -12.11 -4.71
N GLY A 24 -15.67 -12.25 -5.37
CA GLY A 24 -15.32 -13.43 -6.15
C GLY A 24 -14.19 -14.20 -5.49
N ARG A 25 -14.32 -15.52 -5.38
CA ARG A 25 -13.25 -16.39 -4.88
C ARG A 25 -13.12 -17.64 -5.74
N GLN A 26 -11.88 -18.00 -6.06
CA GLN A 26 -11.57 -19.31 -6.61
C GLN A 26 -11.71 -20.38 -5.51
N THR A 27 -12.49 -21.41 -5.78
CA THR A 27 -12.65 -22.58 -4.93
C THR A 27 -12.19 -23.84 -5.67
N HIS A 28 -12.09 -24.95 -4.96
CA HIS A 28 -11.80 -26.26 -5.56
C HIS A 28 -12.91 -26.72 -6.52
N ARG A 29 -14.14 -26.20 -6.41
CA ARG A 29 -15.30 -26.55 -7.26
C ARG A 29 -15.54 -25.58 -8.42
N GLY A 30 -14.69 -24.58 -8.59
CA GLY A 30 -14.86 -23.52 -9.58
C GLY A 30 -14.84 -22.13 -8.95
N TYR A 31 -15.48 -21.16 -9.61
CA TYR A 31 -15.46 -19.76 -9.19
C TYR A 31 -16.78 -19.40 -8.49
N GLU A 32 -16.71 -18.97 -7.23
CA GLU A 32 -17.87 -18.54 -6.45
C GLU A 32 -17.97 -17.02 -6.47
N ILE A 33 -19.16 -16.49 -6.79
CA ILE A 33 -19.47 -15.06 -6.76
C ILE A 33 -20.59 -14.85 -5.76
N LYS A 34 -20.36 -14.01 -4.74
CA LYS A 34 -21.34 -13.67 -3.71
C LYS A 34 -21.57 -12.16 -3.70
N LEU A 35 -22.81 -11.77 -3.49
CA LEU A 35 -23.17 -10.42 -3.13
C LEU A 35 -23.19 -10.37 -1.59
N VAL A 36 -22.37 -9.51 -0.99
CA VAL A 36 -22.27 -9.36 0.46
C VAL A 36 -22.51 -7.92 0.84
N ASP A 37 -22.97 -7.67 2.06
CA ASP A 37 -23.15 -6.31 2.53
C ASP A 37 -21.81 -5.59 2.64
N THR A 38 -21.81 -4.34 2.21
CA THR A 38 -20.66 -3.44 2.30
C THR A 38 -20.43 -3.17 3.78
N PRO A 39 -19.23 -3.42 4.30
CA PRO A 39 -18.96 -3.23 5.72
C PRO A 39 -19.14 -1.76 6.12
N ALA A 40 -19.66 -1.52 7.33
CA ALA A 40 -20.04 -0.19 7.80
C ALA A 40 -18.93 0.84 7.63
N TRP A 41 -17.68 0.47 7.94
CA TRP A 41 -16.50 1.34 7.79
C TRP A 41 -16.31 1.89 6.38
N ARG A 42 -16.81 1.20 5.34
CA ARG A 42 -16.69 1.66 3.94
C ARG A 42 -17.73 2.72 3.58
N LEU A 43 -18.85 2.74 4.29
CA LEU A 43 -19.96 3.69 4.09
C LEU A 43 -19.78 4.98 4.92
N VAL A 44 -18.86 4.98 5.88
CA VAL A 44 -18.54 6.15 6.69
C VAL A 44 -17.90 7.22 5.81
N GLU A 45 -18.45 8.44 5.85
CA GLU A 45 -17.83 9.62 5.28
C GLU A 45 -16.64 10.03 6.15
N LEU A 46 -15.46 10.11 5.53
CA LEU A 46 -14.22 10.42 6.23
C LEU A 46 -13.91 11.91 6.09
N PRO A 47 -13.69 12.63 7.20
CA PRO A 47 -13.35 14.04 7.13
C PRO A 47 -11.99 14.21 6.41
N PRO A 48 -11.88 15.18 5.48
CA PRO A 48 -10.65 15.39 4.72
C PRO A 48 -9.50 15.80 5.65
N ILE A 49 -8.31 15.27 5.38
CA ILE A 49 -7.09 15.62 6.13
C ILE A 49 -6.46 16.85 5.49
N THR A 50 -6.26 17.88 6.28
CA THR A 50 -5.61 19.12 5.80
C THR A 50 -4.11 18.90 5.65
N VAL A 51 -3.61 19.03 4.42
CA VAL A 51 -2.18 18.99 4.13
C VAL A 51 -1.59 20.39 4.31
N PRO A 52 -0.52 20.55 5.12
CA PRO A 52 0.06 21.86 5.34
C PRO A 52 0.62 22.42 4.02
N THR A 53 0.50 23.73 3.83
CA THR A 53 1.08 24.43 2.67
C THR A 53 2.59 24.55 2.77
N ARG A 54 3.13 24.59 4.00
CA ARG A 54 4.57 24.68 4.31
C ARG A 54 4.91 23.83 5.55
N LEU A 55 6.14 23.32 5.59
CA LEU A 55 6.67 22.59 6.75
C LEU A 55 7.40 23.57 7.67
N THR A 56 6.74 24.01 8.73
CA THR A 56 7.33 24.92 9.74
C THR A 56 7.94 24.15 10.91
N GLN A 57 7.26 23.11 11.37
CA GLN A 57 7.71 22.19 12.41
C GLN A 57 7.57 20.76 11.89
N PRO A 58 8.58 20.26 11.15
CA PRO A 58 8.51 18.92 10.59
C PRO A 58 8.51 17.86 11.70
N HIS A 59 7.67 16.84 11.53
CA HIS A 59 7.70 15.64 12.34
C HIS A 59 9.09 14.97 12.25
N THR A 60 9.52 14.23 13.27
CA THR A 60 10.85 13.59 13.33
C THR A 60 11.14 12.72 12.10
N VAL A 61 10.16 11.94 11.65
CA VAL A 61 10.22 11.16 10.40
C VAL A 61 10.44 12.06 9.18
N VAL A 62 9.73 13.18 9.09
CA VAL A 62 9.82 14.12 7.97
C VAL A 62 11.17 14.84 7.97
N ALA A 63 11.65 15.27 9.14
CA ALA A 63 12.97 15.87 9.31
C ALA A 63 14.09 14.90 8.87
N ALA A 64 14.02 13.63 9.30
CA ALA A 64 14.99 12.62 8.89
C ALA A 64 14.98 12.35 7.37
N LEU A 65 13.80 12.37 6.73
CA LEU A 65 13.68 12.24 5.27
C LEU A 65 14.19 13.48 4.52
N GLN A 66 14.10 14.68 5.13
CA GLN A 66 14.70 15.90 4.58
C GLN A 66 16.23 15.85 4.60
N GLU A 67 16.82 15.30 5.67
CA GLU A 67 18.27 15.10 5.78
C GLU A 67 18.78 14.02 4.82
N GLN A 68 17.94 13.05 4.45
CA GLN A 68 18.31 11.89 3.62
C GLN A 68 17.43 11.77 2.37
N PRO A 69 17.47 12.76 1.44
CA PRO A 69 16.55 12.82 0.29
C PRO A 69 16.72 11.64 -0.70
N HIS A 70 17.90 11.01 -0.71
CA HIS A 70 18.19 9.81 -1.52
C HIS A 70 17.38 8.57 -1.08
N ARG A 71 16.72 8.59 0.08
CA ARG A 71 15.79 7.51 0.49
C ARG A 71 14.53 7.46 -0.35
N MET A 72 14.11 8.61 -0.92
CA MET A 72 12.92 8.69 -1.76
C MET A 72 13.24 8.77 -3.25
N GLU A 73 14.43 9.26 -3.62
CA GLU A 73 14.86 9.51 -5.02
C GLU A 73 13.75 10.18 -5.88
N LEU A 74 13.15 11.20 -5.30
CA LEU A 74 12.16 12.04 -5.96
C LEU A 74 12.85 13.24 -6.61
N THR A 75 12.32 13.69 -7.74
CA THR A 75 12.74 14.97 -8.33
C THR A 75 12.36 16.14 -7.43
N ARG A 76 13.07 17.26 -7.59
CA ARG A 76 12.84 18.48 -6.80
C ARG A 76 11.41 19.00 -6.88
N SER A 77 10.72 18.80 -8.02
CA SER A 77 9.35 19.31 -8.24
C SER A 77 8.32 18.67 -7.31
N VAL A 78 8.49 17.41 -6.92
CA VAL A 78 7.52 16.67 -6.10
C VAL A 78 8.01 16.40 -4.68
N CYS A 79 9.31 16.51 -4.40
CA CYS A 79 9.89 16.20 -3.09
C CYS A 79 9.24 17.00 -1.95
N SER A 80 9.08 18.33 -2.12
CA SER A 80 8.41 19.18 -1.12
C SER A 80 6.95 18.77 -0.88
N ARG A 81 6.22 18.39 -1.93
CA ARG A 81 4.83 17.92 -1.83
C ARG A 81 4.76 16.57 -1.11
N ALA A 82 5.63 15.63 -1.44
CA ALA A 82 5.71 14.33 -0.78
C ALA A 82 5.93 14.48 0.74
N LEU A 83 6.88 15.31 1.16
CA LEU A 83 7.15 15.56 2.58
C LEU A 83 5.94 16.18 3.32
N ARG A 84 5.18 17.07 2.67
CA ARG A 84 3.94 17.64 3.24
C ARG A 84 2.83 16.60 3.37
N ILE A 85 2.71 15.69 2.40
CA ILE A 85 1.78 14.56 2.48
C ILE A 85 2.16 13.61 3.63
N ILE A 86 3.45 13.28 3.76
CA ILE A 86 3.94 12.42 4.85
C ILE A 86 3.69 13.09 6.22
N GLN A 87 3.95 14.40 6.34
CA GLN A 87 3.64 15.16 7.55
C GLN A 87 2.16 15.02 7.93
N ALA A 88 1.25 15.30 6.99
CA ALA A 88 -0.18 15.24 7.26
C ALA A 88 -0.65 13.84 7.65
N LEU A 89 -0.13 12.83 6.95
CA LEU A 89 -0.46 11.43 7.23
C LEU A 89 0.00 11.01 8.64
N VAL A 90 1.27 11.25 8.97
CA VAL A 90 1.86 10.87 10.26
C VAL A 90 1.15 11.61 11.40
N THR A 91 0.97 12.92 11.30
CA THR A 91 0.26 13.70 12.32
C THR A 91 -1.18 13.22 12.51
N ALA A 92 -1.89 12.88 11.42
CA ALA A 92 -3.25 12.37 11.51
C ALA A 92 -3.30 10.97 12.17
N THR A 93 -2.38 10.06 11.84
CA THR A 93 -2.31 8.75 12.49
C THR A 93 -1.92 8.85 13.97
N GLU A 94 -1.00 9.75 14.32
CA GLU A 94 -0.59 9.95 15.72
C GLU A 94 -1.72 10.56 16.55
N SER A 95 -2.55 11.43 15.96
CA SER A 95 -3.76 11.94 16.63
C SER A 95 -4.76 10.84 17.00
N LYS A 96 -4.66 9.66 16.37
CA LYS A 96 -5.44 8.45 16.69
C LYS A 96 -4.73 7.48 17.64
N GLY A 97 -3.55 7.85 18.16
CA GLY A 97 -2.78 7.02 19.09
C GLY A 97 -1.78 6.06 18.45
N HIS A 98 -1.58 6.15 17.13
CA HIS A 98 -0.55 5.36 16.44
C HIS A 98 0.83 5.98 16.62
N THR A 99 1.87 5.21 16.30
CA THR A 99 3.26 5.71 16.36
C THR A 99 3.91 5.64 14.98
N ALA A 100 4.65 6.68 14.60
CA ALA A 100 5.40 6.69 13.34
C ALA A 100 6.89 6.63 13.58
N ALA A 101 7.60 5.89 12.73
CA ALA A 101 9.05 5.75 12.79
C ALA A 101 9.69 5.79 11.40
N LEU A 102 10.97 6.16 11.35
CA LEU A 102 11.74 6.11 10.12
C LEU A 102 11.92 4.65 9.70
N GLY A 103 11.75 4.38 8.40
CA GLY A 103 11.83 3.05 7.84
C GLY A 103 13.27 2.59 7.64
N PRO A 104 13.49 1.29 7.43
CA PRO A 104 14.82 0.70 7.31
C PRO A 104 15.49 0.97 5.95
N THR A 105 14.84 1.71 5.03
CA THR A 105 15.38 1.92 3.69
C THR A 105 16.73 2.66 3.75
N PRO A 106 17.83 2.07 3.25
CA PRO A 106 19.13 2.74 3.23
C PRO A 106 19.25 3.78 2.09
N GLY A 107 18.33 3.73 1.13
CA GLY A 107 18.35 4.51 -0.11
C GLY A 107 17.37 3.89 -1.11
N ALA A 108 16.94 4.64 -2.12
CA ALA A 108 16.07 4.03 -3.13
C ALA A 108 16.89 3.11 -4.08
N PRO A 109 16.40 1.91 -4.39
CA PRO A 109 17.06 1.02 -5.33
C PRO A 109 16.85 1.51 -6.78
N PRO A 110 17.54 0.89 -7.78
CA PRO A 110 17.35 1.24 -9.18
C PRO A 110 15.87 1.24 -9.60
N PRO A 111 15.46 2.06 -10.59
CA PRO A 111 14.04 2.27 -10.94
C PRO A 111 13.19 0.99 -11.07
N ARG A 112 13.75 -0.06 -11.70
CA ARG A 112 13.07 -1.35 -11.89
C ARG A 112 12.75 -2.12 -10.61
N HIS A 113 13.39 -1.77 -9.49
CA HIS A 113 13.21 -2.40 -8.18
C HIS A 113 12.57 -1.46 -7.15
N ARG A 114 12.27 -0.20 -7.51
CA ARG A 114 11.75 0.80 -6.56
C ARG A 114 10.46 0.35 -5.91
N ARG A 115 9.56 -0.30 -6.65
CA ARG A 115 8.32 -0.84 -6.08
C ARG A 115 8.55 -1.93 -5.04
N GLN A 116 9.70 -2.60 -5.05
CA GLN A 116 10.10 -3.64 -4.09
C GLN A 116 10.93 -3.10 -2.92
N ALA A 117 11.32 -1.82 -2.96
CA ALA A 117 12.14 -1.18 -1.93
C ALA A 117 11.59 -1.36 -0.51
N ALA A 118 12.50 -1.31 0.46
CA ALA A 118 12.16 -1.19 1.86
C ALA A 118 11.36 0.10 2.12
N PRO A 119 10.45 0.12 3.10
CA PRO A 119 9.64 1.29 3.40
C PRO A 119 10.50 2.47 3.88
N GLN A 120 10.10 3.67 3.49
CA GLN A 120 10.75 4.93 3.88
C GLN A 120 10.40 5.33 5.32
N PHE A 121 9.18 5.01 5.75
CA PHE A 121 8.71 5.16 7.11
C PHE A 121 7.67 4.08 7.42
N THR A 122 7.41 3.87 8.70
CA THR A 122 6.41 2.91 9.18
C THR A 122 5.44 3.61 10.11
N ILE A 123 4.20 3.14 10.15
CA ILE A 123 3.20 3.51 11.15
C ILE A 123 2.76 2.24 11.85
N THR A 124 2.82 2.21 13.18
CA THR A 124 2.44 1.07 13.99
C THR A 124 1.08 1.33 14.63
N ALA A 125 0.12 0.45 14.33
CA ALA A 125 -1.25 0.47 14.85
C ALA A 125 -1.55 -0.88 15.51
N GLN A 126 -1.92 -0.89 16.81
CA GLN A 126 -2.15 -2.12 17.58
C GLN A 126 -1.03 -3.17 17.36
N ASP A 127 0.23 -2.75 17.52
CA ASP A 127 1.46 -3.53 17.27
C ASP A 127 1.69 -4.06 15.84
N GLU A 128 0.78 -3.78 14.90
CA GLU A 128 1.00 -4.08 13.49
C GLU A 128 1.78 -2.93 12.83
N SER A 129 2.97 -3.25 12.34
CA SER A 129 3.84 -2.27 11.66
C SER A 129 3.53 -2.21 10.17
N ILE A 130 2.99 -1.07 9.72
CA ILE A 130 2.64 -0.83 8.33
C ILE A 130 3.71 0.05 7.68
N GLY A 131 4.40 -0.51 6.69
CA GLY A 131 5.45 0.19 5.95
C GLY A 131 4.89 1.02 4.80
N PHE A 132 5.40 2.25 4.67
CA PHE A 132 5.04 3.20 3.64
C PHE A 132 6.20 3.48 2.69
N LEU A 133 5.90 3.47 1.39
CA LEU A 133 6.82 3.81 0.32
C LEU A 133 6.19 4.88 -0.56
N VAL A 134 6.87 6.02 -0.70
CA VAL A 134 6.48 7.10 -1.62
C VAL A 134 7.30 7.02 -2.90
N LEU A 135 6.62 6.94 -4.04
CA LEU A 135 7.22 6.87 -5.37
C LEU A 135 6.75 8.02 -6.24
N GLN A 136 7.64 8.51 -7.11
CA GLN A 136 7.28 9.36 -8.23
C GLN A 136 6.91 8.49 -9.43
N GLU A 137 5.73 8.74 -10.01
CA GLU A 137 5.29 8.10 -11.24
C GLU A 137 6.13 8.56 -12.44
N GLN A 138 6.17 7.74 -13.48
CA GLN A 138 6.85 8.06 -14.73
C GLN A 138 5.86 8.09 -15.87
N ASP A 139 5.97 9.12 -16.70
CA ASP A 139 5.38 9.12 -18.03
C ASP A 139 6.30 8.35 -18.97
N HIS A 140 5.72 7.54 -19.85
CA HIS A 140 6.47 6.87 -20.90
C HIS A 140 6.00 7.34 -22.27
N ARG A 141 6.94 7.42 -23.21
CA ARG A 141 6.65 7.69 -24.63
C ARG A 141 7.35 6.63 -25.46
N LYS A 142 6.77 6.29 -26.61
CA LYS A 142 7.39 5.35 -27.54
C LYS A 142 8.75 5.91 -27.93
N HIS A 143 9.80 5.14 -27.66
CA HIS A 143 11.16 5.56 -27.95
C HIS A 143 11.35 5.66 -29.47
N VAL A 144 12.04 6.71 -29.90
CA VAL A 144 12.42 6.93 -31.29
C VAL A 144 13.91 6.59 -31.39
N PRO A 145 14.27 5.45 -32.02
CA PRO A 145 15.66 5.04 -32.16
C PRO A 145 16.50 6.10 -32.85
N THR A 146 17.66 6.41 -32.28
CA THR A 146 18.66 7.25 -32.93
C THR A 146 19.41 6.48 -34.01
N GLU A 147 19.98 7.18 -35.00
CA GLU A 147 20.78 6.56 -36.06
C GLU A 147 21.95 5.74 -35.50
N LYS A 148 22.54 6.21 -34.41
CA LYS A 148 23.61 5.51 -33.69
C LYS A 148 23.11 4.17 -33.11
N GLU A 149 21.98 4.16 -32.42
CA GLU A 149 21.40 2.93 -31.87
C GLU A 149 21.03 1.92 -32.97
N LEU A 150 20.54 2.40 -34.11
CA LEU A 150 20.27 1.55 -35.27
C LEU A 150 21.56 0.96 -35.86
N ALA A 151 22.64 1.73 -35.95
CA ALA A 151 23.94 1.25 -36.38
C ALA A 151 24.53 0.24 -35.39
N ASP A 152 24.38 0.49 -34.09
CA ASP A 152 24.90 -0.36 -33.01
C ASP A 152 24.16 -1.71 -32.97
N VAL A 153 22.84 -1.74 -33.17
CA VAL A 153 22.07 -2.99 -33.27
C VAL A 153 22.41 -3.80 -34.51
N LYS A 154 22.72 -3.14 -35.64
CA LYS A 154 23.23 -3.84 -36.84
C LYS A 154 24.59 -4.49 -36.59
N LYS A 155 25.43 -3.88 -35.76
CA LYS A 155 26.77 -4.38 -35.44
C LYS A 155 26.77 -5.43 -34.34
N HIS A 156 25.83 -5.35 -33.40
CA HIS A 156 25.81 -6.18 -32.19
C HIS A 156 24.44 -6.84 -31.97
N THR A 157 24.33 -8.12 -32.32
CA THR A 157 23.09 -8.91 -32.29
C THR A 157 22.43 -9.04 -30.91
N TRP A 158 23.18 -8.79 -29.83
CA TRP A 158 22.67 -8.84 -28.45
C TRP A 158 22.06 -7.51 -27.98
N MET A 159 22.30 -6.40 -28.69
CA MET A 159 21.76 -5.10 -28.31
C MET A 159 20.27 -5.00 -28.63
N ARG A 160 19.52 -4.40 -27.70
CA ARG A 160 18.09 -4.11 -27.87
C ARG A 160 17.86 -2.63 -27.65
N ILE A 161 17.24 -1.99 -28.64
CA ILE A 161 16.79 -0.60 -28.50
C ILE A 161 15.63 -0.57 -27.49
N PRO A 162 15.65 0.34 -26.50
CA PRO A 162 14.54 0.52 -25.59
C PRO A 162 13.22 0.74 -26.34
N ARG A 163 12.13 0.17 -25.81
CA ARG A 163 10.80 0.38 -26.38
C ARG A 163 10.21 1.75 -26.03
N PHE A 164 10.58 2.28 -24.86
CA PHE A 164 10.02 3.48 -24.28
C PHE A 164 11.10 4.34 -23.64
N ASP A 165 10.93 5.65 -23.78
CA ASP A 165 11.63 6.66 -22.97
C ASP A 165 10.77 6.97 -21.75
N TYR A 166 11.41 7.02 -20.58
CA TYR A 166 10.75 7.29 -19.31
C TYR A 166 11.15 8.66 -18.79
N THR A 167 10.16 9.44 -18.37
CA THR A 167 10.35 10.78 -17.81
C THR A 167 9.61 10.89 -16.47
N PRO A 168 10.22 11.46 -15.42
CA PRO A 168 9.54 11.65 -14.15
C PRO A 168 8.31 12.55 -14.30
N ALA A 169 7.16 12.10 -13.80
CA ALA A 169 5.91 12.87 -13.80
C ALA A 169 5.72 13.60 -12.47
N ASN A 170 4.94 14.68 -12.45
CA ASN A 170 4.60 15.39 -11.20
C ASN A 170 3.54 14.66 -10.33
N ARG A 171 3.45 13.33 -10.47
CA ARG A 171 2.49 12.46 -9.81
C ARG A 171 3.21 11.54 -8.83
N LEU A 172 2.58 11.33 -7.69
CA LEU A 172 3.07 10.51 -6.59
C LEU A 172 2.20 9.27 -6.41
N ARG A 173 2.80 8.23 -5.85
CA ARG A 173 2.15 7.00 -5.40
C ARG A 173 2.61 6.68 -3.97
N LEU A 174 1.66 6.29 -3.13
CA LEU A 174 1.92 5.66 -1.84
C LEU A 174 1.65 4.17 -1.95
N ILE A 175 2.57 3.37 -1.42
CA ILE A 175 2.44 1.91 -1.29
C ILE A 175 2.52 1.56 0.20
N LEU A 176 1.52 0.82 0.68
CA LEU A 176 1.40 0.32 2.04
C LEU A 176 1.76 -1.17 2.07
N ARG A 177 2.47 -1.60 3.11
CA ARG A 177 2.89 -3.00 3.30
C ARG A 177 2.71 -3.41 4.75
N GLY A 178 2.43 -4.69 4.98
CA GLY A 178 2.10 -5.20 6.32
C GLY A 178 0.59 -5.17 6.55
N GLY A 179 0.12 -6.05 7.43
CA GLY A 179 -1.28 -6.20 7.80
C GLY A 179 -2.20 -6.75 6.71
N THR A 180 -3.41 -7.09 7.14
CA THR A 180 -4.49 -7.54 6.26
C THR A 180 -5.08 -6.35 5.50
N THR A 181 -5.05 -6.40 4.17
CA THR A 181 -5.52 -5.29 3.31
C THR A 181 -7.05 -5.21 3.27
N HIS A 182 -7.61 -4.00 3.44
CA HIS A 182 -9.07 -3.78 3.45
C HIS A 182 -9.60 -3.04 2.21
N ARG A 183 -9.07 -1.84 1.93
CA ARG A 183 -9.36 -1.05 0.71
C ARG A 183 -8.34 -1.34 -0.38
N GLY A 184 -7.06 -1.32 -0.03
CA GLY A 184 -5.97 -1.49 -0.96
C GLY A 184 -4.63 -1.17 -0.32
N SER A 185 -3.57 -1.60 -0.98
CA SER A 185 -2.18 -1.36 -0.54
C SER A 185 -1.49 -0.28 -1.37
N GLU A 186 -2.21 0.39 -2.27
CA GLU A 186 -1.66 1.46 -3.09
C GLU A 186 -2.70 2.55 -3.32
N CYS A 187 -2.27 3.80 -3.24
CA CYS A 187 -3.01 4.95 -3.74
C CYS A 187 -2.06 5.85 -4.53
N ALA A 188 -2.57 6.54 -5.54
CA ALA A 188 -1.77 7.37 -6.41
C ALA A 188 -2.56 8.59 -6.86
N ASP A 189 -1.82 9.61 -7.31
CA ASP A 189 -2.43 10.73 -8.01
C ASP A 189 -3.12 10.22 -9.28
N ILE A 190 -4.43 10.46 -9.36
CA ILE A 190 -5.22 10.23 -10.56
C ILE A 190 -5.95 11.52 -10.93
N PRO A 191 -6.38 11.68 -12.20
CA PRO A 191 -7.18 12.83 -12.59
C PRO A 191 -8.39 13.02 -11.67
N ASN A 192 -8.57 14.24 -11.17
CA ASN A 192 -9.65 14.64 -10.25
C ASN A 192 -9.63 13.98 -8.86
N ARG A 193 -8.56 13.29 -8.48
CA ARG A 193 -8.39 12.74 -7.12
C ARG A 193 -6.90 12.68 -6.76
N PRO A 194 -6.30 13.81 -6.34
CA PRO A 194 -4.92 13.83 -5.86
C PRO A 194 -4.76 13.00 -4.58
N LEU A 195 -3.52 12.72 -4.18
CA LEU A 195 -3.23 11.98 -2.95
C LEU A 195 -3.76 12.66 -1.69
N GLU A 196 -3.77 13.99 -1.66
CA GLU A 196 -4.26 14.80 -0.53
C GLU A 196 -5.70 14.43 -0.16
N ASP A 197 -6.56 14.23 -1.17
CA ASP A 197 -7.97 13.87 -0.99
C ASP A 197 -8.16 12.40 -0.57
N GLN A 198 -7.10 11.59 -0.68
CA GLN A 198 -7.13 10.16 -0.36
C GLN A 198 -6.59 9.86 1.05
N LEU A 199 -6.00 10.84 1.74
CA LEU A 199 -5.30 10.60 3.00
C LEU A 199 -6.22 10.07 4.10
N ALA A 200 -7.47 10.52 4.17
CA ALA A 200 -8.40 10.05 5.17
C ALA A 200 -8.67 8.53 5.03
N GLU A 201 -8.76 8.03 3.79
CA GLU A 201 -8.88 6.60 3.52
C GLU A 201 -7.60 5.84 3.87
N VAL A 202 -6.43 6.43 3.64
CA VAL A 202 -5.14 5.82 4.02
C VAL A 202 -5.04 5.70 5.54
N VAL A 203 -5.46 6.71 6.30
CA VAL A 203 -5.49 6.66 7.77
C VAL A 203 -6.48 5.58 8.25
N GLN A 204 -7.68 5.50 7.67
CA GLN A 204 -8.62 4.44 8.02
C GLN A 204 -8.07 3.04 7.68
N GLU A 205 -7.36 2.88 6.57
CA GLU A 205 -6.70 1.61 6.21
C GLU A 205 -5.65 1.19 7.24
N VAL A 206 -4.94 2.15 7.85
CA VAL A 206 -4.00 1.87 8.95
C VAL A 206 -4.73 1.35 10.18
N ASP A 207 -5.82 2.01 10.59
CA ASP A 207 -6.65 1.58 11.72
C ASP A 207 -7.13 0.14 11.51
N LEU A 208 -7.73 -0.13 10.34
CA LEU A 208 -8.30 -1.44 10.03
C LEU A 208 -7.24 -2.55 9.99
N ARG A 209 -6.02 -2.25 9.53
CA ARG A 209 -4.90 -3.22 9.55
C ARG A 209 -4.48 -3.57 10.98
N GLY A 210 -4.41 -2.59 11.86
CA GLY A 210 -4.11 -2.80 13.27
C GLY A 210 -5.21 -3.59 13.99
N GLU A 211 -6.47 -3.21 13.80
CA GLU A 211 -7.63 -3.94 14.35
C GLU A 211 -7.66 -5.40 13.88
N ALA A 212 -7.42 -5.65 12.59
CA ALA A 212 -7.37 -7.02 12.08
C ALA A 212 -6.24 -7.85 12.71
N ALA A 213 -5.05 -7.25 12.88
CA ALA A 213 -3.93 -7.93 13.52
C ALA A 213 -4.20 -8.23 15.00
N GLU A 214 -4.91 -7.35 15.71
CA GLU A 214 -5.35 -7.61 17.09
C GLU A 214 -6.34 -8.79 17.15
N VAL A 215 -7.32 -8.83 16.24
CA VAL A 215 -8.28 -9.94 16.13
C VAL A 215 -7.57 -11.27 15.86
N ASP A 216 -6.63 -11.28 14.91
CA ASP A 216 -5.86 -12.47 14.55
C ASP A 216 -5.03 -12.96 15.74
N ARG A 217 -4.35 -12.05 16.47
CA ARG A 217 -3.59 -12.40 17.68
C ARG A 217 -4.46 -13.02 18.78
N HIS A 218 -5.64 -12.48 19.02
CA HIS A 218 -6.58 -13.06 19.98
C HIS A 218 -7.10 -14.43 19.55
N ALA A 219 -7.31 -14.65 18.25
CA ALA A 219 -7.71 -15.95 17.71
C ALA A 219 -6.60 -16.99 17.88
N ASP A 220 -5.35 -16.61 17.58
CA ASP A 220 -4.17 -17.46 17.74
C ASP A 220 -3.94 -17.84 19.20
N GLN A 221 -4.09 -16.89 20.13
CA GLN A 221 -3.97 -17.16 21.57
C GLN A 221 -5.02 -18.19 22.03
N LYS A 222 -6.29 -18.02 21.63
CA LYS A 222 -7.37 -18.98 21.95
C LYS A 222 -7.09 -20.36 21.35
N ALA A 223 -6.57 -20.43 20.13
CA ALA A 223 -6.22 -21.69 19.48
C ALA A 223 -5.08 -22.42 20.22
N GLN A 224 -4.06 -21.67 20.67
CA GLN A 224 -2.96 -22.21 21.47
C GLN A 224 -3.45 -22.74 22.82
N GLU A 225 -4.30 -21.99 23.53
CA GLU A 225 -4.90 -22.44 24.79
C GLU A 225 -5.74 -23.72 24.60
N ALA A 226 -6.55 -23.78 23.54
CA ALA A 226 -7.35 -24.96 23.22
C ALA A 226 -6.49 -26.19 22.89
N ALA A 227 -5.37 -26.00 22.18
CA ALA A 227 -4.41 -27.05 21.86
C ALA A 227 -3.70 -27.58 23.12
N GLN A 228 -3.31 -26.69 24.04
CA GLN A 228 -2.71 -27.07 25.34
C GLN A 228 -3.69 -27.84 26.22
N ARG A 229 -4.98 -27.46 26.24
CA ARG A 229 -6.01 -28.23 26.96
C ARG A 229 -6.17 -29.64 26.40
N HIS A 230 -6.21 -29.78 25.07
CA HIS A 230 -6.33 -31.10 24.42
C HIS A 230 -5.11 -32.00 24.66
N SER A 231 -3.89 -31.46 24.59
CA SER A 231 -2.68 -32.24 24.86
C SER A 231 -2.53 -32.62 26.33
N GLY A 232 -2.96 -31.76 27.26
CA GLY A 232 -3.02 -32.06 28.69
C GLY A 232 -4.00 -33.18 29.06
N THR A 233 -5.20 -33.20 28.44
CA THR A 233 -6.16 -34.30 28.62
C THR A 233 -5.69 -35.64 28.06
N ALA A 234 -4.90 -35.63 26.98
CA ALA A 234 -4.35 -36.86 26.39
C ALA A 234 -3.18 -37.46 27.22
N ALA A 235 -2.49 -36.64 28.02
CA ALA A 235 -1.43 -37.10 28.92
C ALA A 235 -1.98 -37.73 30.21
N LEU A 236 -3.07 -37.19 30.76
CA LEU A 236 -3.73 -37.75 31.96
C LEU A 236 -4.40 -39.11 31.72
N GLY A 237 -4.83 -39.41 30.49
CA GLY A 237 -5.40 -40.71 30.12
C GLY A 237 -4.40 -41.86 29.94
N LYS A 238 -3.08 -41.60 30.02
CA LYS A 238 -2.03 -42.62 29.84
C LYS A 238 -1.37 -43.10 31.14
N CYS A 239 -1.76 -42.56 32.30
CA CYS A 239 -1.22 -42.95 33.61
C CYS A 239 -2.18 -43.85 34.44
N GLN A 240 -3.24 -44.38 33.84
CA GLN A 240 -4.15 -45.35 34.47
C GLN A 240 -4.14 -46.67 33.71
N THR A 241 -3.05 -47.44 33.83
CA THR A 241 -2.99 -48.88 33.53
C THR A 241 -1.89 -49.52 34.35
#